data_AF-A0A2V5TJW7-F1
#
_entry.id   AF-A0A2V5TJW7-F1
#
_cell.length_a   1.000
_cell.length_b   1.000
_cell.length_c   1.000
_cell.angle_alpha   90.00
_cell.angle_beta   90.00
_cell.angle_gamma   90.00
#
_symmetry.space_group_name_H-M   'P 1'
#
loop_
_entity.id
_entity.type
_entity.pdbx_description
1 polymer ?
#
loop_
_entity_poly.entity_id
_entity_poly.type
_entity_poly.pdbx_seq_one_letter_code
_entity_poly.pdbx_strand_id
1 'polypeptide(L)'
;MKSLFGFLGLFSLLTTLAQAETLDTSKIEQIIGLKGALNTNEGVFKVTSPRNDVKISVDDWTMPPFMGLASWAAFTEAKMGGAMVMGDTVLFQDEVNPAMSVALDNGLSVTALHNHFFYDEPKVYFMHIGGEGSAEKLATAIHKVWNKVKEIRAANPQPRTTFGGTPLPDKSSIAAKTVEDILGMKGQVNNGMVKIVIGRTAKMMDTKVGKEMGVNTWAAFAGADDNAVVDGDFAVLEDQLQPVLKSLRNGGINIVAIHHHMTHEEPRILFLHYWGKGKSSDLARAVKAALDTQTK
;
A
#
# COMPACT_ATOMS: atom_id res chain seq x y z
N MET A 1 -63.45 52.21 5.00
CA MET A 1 -62.80 51.24 5.90
C MET A 1 -61.81 50.41 5.09
N LYS A 2 -60.54 50.52 5.48
CA LYS A 2 -59.32 49.73 5.25
C LYS A 2 -59.16 48.80 4.03
N SER A 3 -58.01 49.03 3.40
CA SER A 3 -57.33 48.35 2.29
C SER A 3 -56.96 46.89 2.53
N LEU A 4 -56.80 46.12 1.45
CA LEU A 4 -55.74 45.11 1.35
C LEU A 4 -55.40 44.82 -0.12
N PHE A 5 -54.32 45.40 -0.62
CA PHE A 5 -53.65 44.97 -1.86
C PHE A 5 -52.51 44.03 -1.45
N GLY A 6 -52.63 42.74 -1.77
CA GLY A 6 -51.56 41.76 -1.59
C GLY A 6 -50.70 41.66 -2.84
N PHE A 7 -49.44 42.06 -2.74
CA PHE A 7 -48.40 41.81 -3.74
C PHE A 7 -47.74 40.46 -3.41
N LEU A 8 -47.93 39.43 -4.25
CA LEU A 8 -47.12 38.22 -4.21
C LEU A 8 -45.85 38.47 -5.04
N GLY A 9 -44.70 38.56 -4.38
CA GLY A 9 -43.39 38.50 -5.03
C GLY A 9 -43.00 37.03 -5.28
N LEU A 10 -42.79 36.66 -6.54
CA LEU A 10 -42.13 35.40 -6.89
C LEU A 10 -40.63 35.52 -6.60
N PHE A 11 -40.13 34.77 -5.63
CA PHE A 11 -38.70 34.50 -5.48
C PHE A 11 -38.34 33.29 -6.35
N SER A 12 -37.64 33.52 -7.46
CA SER A 12 -37.03 32.47 -8.26
C SER A 12 -35.70 32.05 -7.64
N LEU A 13 -35.66 30.94 -6.91
CA LEU A 13 -34.39 30.29 -6.56
C LEU A 13 -33.82 29.64 -7.83
N LEU A 14 -32.78 30.26 -8.41
CA LEU A 14 -31.90 29.62 -9.39
C LEU A 14 -30.95 28.69 -8.62
N THR A 15 -31.31 27.41 -8.52
CA THR A 15 -30.34 26.37 -8.15
C THR A 15 -29.40 26.14 -9.32
N THR A 16 -28.17 26.62 -9.20
CA THR A 16 -27.08 26.21 -10.08
C THR A 16 -26.77 24.74 -9.79
N LEU A 17 -27.25 23.84 -10.64
CA LEU A 17 -26.74 22.47 -10.70
C LEU A 17 -25.28 22.58 -11.14
N ALA A 18 -24.35 22.28 -10.23
CA ALA A 18 -22.95 22.11 -10.60
C ALA A 18 -22.90 20.96 -11.62
N GLN A 19 -22.55 21.30 -12.86
CA GLN A 19 -22.34 20.33 -13.92
C GLN A 19 -21.14 19.48 -13.50
N ALA A 20 -21.32 18.16 -13.40
CA ALA A 20 -20.21 17.25 -13.17
C ALA A 20 -19.17 17.50 -14.27
N GLU A 21 -17.94 17.87 -13.89
CA GLU A 21 -16.85 17.98 -14.85
C GLU A 21 -16.62 16.59 -15.43
N THR A 22 -16.91 16.45 -16.73
CA THR A 22 -16.62 15.23 -17.47
C THR A 22 -15.13 14.96 -17.41
N LEU A 23 -14.73 13.72 -17.12
CA LEU A 23 -13.33 13.32 -17.04
C LEU A 23 -12.54 13.73 -18.31
N ASP A 24 -11.58 14.64 -18.21
CA ASP A 24 -10.70 15.02 -19.32
C ASP A 24 -9.63 13.93 -19.56
N THR A 25 -10.00 12.94 -20.38
CA THR A 25 -9.13 11.82 -20.73
C THR A 25 -7.86 12.27 -21.46
N SER A 26 -7.95 13.31 -22.30
CA SER A 26 -6.80 13.83 -23.05
C SER A 26 -5.75 14.44 -22.12
N LYS A 27 -6.21 15.14 -21.08
CA LYS A 27 -5.34 15.68 -20.03
C LYS A 27 -4.67 14.57 -19.22
N ILE A 28 -5.41 13.51 -18.87
CA ILE A 28 -4.85 12.34 -18.17
C ILE A 28 -3.74 11.69 -19.00
N GLU A 29 -3.98 11.46 -20.30
CA GLU A 29 -2.96 10.91 -21.22
C GLU A 29 -1.71 11.79 -21.28
N GLN A 30 -1.90 13.11 -21.39
CA GLN A 30 -0.79 14.07 -21.44
C GLN A 30 0.07 14.01 -20.18
N ILE A 31 -0.56 13.93 -19.00
CA ILE A 31 0.15 13.87 -17.71
C ILE A 31 0.88 12.53 -17.55
N ILE A 32 0.21 11.41 -17.84
CA ILE A 32 0.81 10.08 -17.67
C ILE A 32 1.88 9.82 -18.74
N GLY A 33 1.70 10.40 -19.93
CA GLY A 33 2.57 10.18 -21.10
C GLY A 33 2.26 8.87 -21.82
N LEU A 34 1.07 8.29 -21.61
CA LEU A 34 0.61 7.06 -22.25
C LEU A 34 -0.84 7.22 -22.72
N LYS A 35 -1.18 6.52 -23.80
CA LYS A 35 -2.54 6.46 -24.31
C LYS A 35 -3.41 5.54 -23.45
N GLY A 36 -4.69 5.89 -23.34
CA GLY A 36 -5.69 5.08 -22.66
C GLY A 36 -6.89 4.77 -23.54
N ALA A 37 -7.87 4.07 -22.96
CA ALA A 37 -9.13 3.73 -23.62
C ALA A 37 -10.29 4.05 -22.68
N LEU A 38 -11.31 4.74 -23.21
CA LEU A 38 -12.56 4.99 -22.50
C LEU A 38 -13.55 3.86 -22.80
N ASN A 39 -13.98 3.13 -21.77
CA ASN A 39 -15.16 2.28 -21.85
C ASN A 39 -16.39 3.15 -21.58
N THR A 40 -17.13 3.50 -22.63
CA THR A 40 -18.32 4.37 -22.54
C THR A 40 -19.49 3.73 -21.79
N ASN A 41 -19.56 2.39 -21.75
CA ASN A 41 -20.63 1.69 -21.03
C ASN A 41 -20.42 1.72 -19.52
N GLU A 42 -19.16 1.75 -19.08
CA GLU A 42 -18.79 1.81 -17.66
C GLU A 42 -18.45 3.22 -17.18
N GLY A 43 -18.20 4.17 -18.09
CA GLY A 43 -17.69 5.50 -17.74
C GLY A 43 -16.30 5.45 -17.13
N VAL A 44 -15.46 4.51 -17.59
CA VAL A 44 -14.12 4.25 -17.05
C VAL A 44 -13.06 4.47 -18.11
N PHE A 45 -12.11 5.36 -17.85
CA PHE A 45 -10.93 5.58 -18.68
C PHE A 45 -9.72 4.84 -18.12
N LYS A 46 -9.15 3.92 -18.88
CA LYS A 46 -8.04 3.07 -18.43
C LYS A 46 -6.77 3.32 -19.23
N VAL A 47 -5.66 3.52 -18.52
CA VAL A 47 -4.31 3.58 -19.07
C VAL A 47 -3.54 2.32 -18.65
N THR A 48 -2.80 1.73 -19.58
CA THR A 48 -2.07 0.47 -19.37
C THR A 48 -0.60 0.64 -19.75
N SER A 49 0.30 0.13 -18.89
CA SER A 49 1.76 0.15 -19.06
C SER A 49 2.32 -1.28 -18.95
N PRO A 50 2.52 -1.99 -20.08
CA PRO A 50 3.07 -3.35 -20.09
C PRO A 50 4.55 -3.40 -19.66
N ARG A 51 4.95 -4.44 -18.92
CA ARG A 51 6.35 -4.76 -18.60
C ARG A 51 7.07 -5.39 -19.80
N ASN A 52 7.52 -4.57 -20.74
CA ASN A 52 8.35 -5.01 -21.88
C ASN A 52 9.86 -4.91 -21.62
N ASP A 53 10.23 -4.36 -20.48
CA ASP A 53 11.59 -3.99 -20.08
C ASP A 53 12.38 -5.14 -19.45
N VAL A 54 11.69 -6.12 -18.87
CA VAL A 54 12.30 -7.31 -18.25
C VAL A 54 11.57 -8.56 -18.72
N LYS A 55 12.34 -9.57 -19.14
CA LYS A 55 11.80 -10.88 -19.52
C LYS A 55 11.37 -11.63 -18.26
N ILE A 56 10.10 -11.97 -18.19
CA ILE A 56 9.49 -12.72 -17.09
C ILE A 56 9.09 -14.10 -17.62
N SER A 57 9.48 -15.14 -16.89
CA SER A 57 9.01 -16.50 -17.13
C SER A 57 8.15 -16.97 -15.96
N VAL A 58 7.19 -17.85 -16.25
CA VAL A 58 6.41 -18.59 -15.26
C VAL A 58 6.42 -20.04 -15.71
N ASP A 59 6.82 -20.96 -14.83
CA ASP A 59 6.92 -22.40 -15.16
C ASP A 59 7.75 -22.64 -16.44
N ASP A 60 8.94 -22.03 -16.48
CA ASP A 60 9.88 -22.01 -17.63
C ASP A 60 9.34 -21.45 -18.96
N TRP A 61 8.09 -20.96 -19.00
CA TRP A 61 7.50 -20.33 -20.17
C TRP A 61 7.62 -18.80 -20.09
N THR A 62 8.17 -18.19 -21.14
CA THR A 62 8.25 -16.72 -21.22
C THR A 62 6.85 -16.13 -21.40
N MET A 63 6.39 -15.42 -20.38
CA MET A 63 5.04 -14.89 -20.33
C MET A 63 4.96 -13.51 -21.02
N PRO A 64 4.10 -13.33 -22.03
CA PRO A 64 3.90 -12.04 -22.66
C PRO A 64 3.11 -11.09 -21.75
N PRO A 65 3.35 -9.76 -21.79
CA PRO A 65 2.70 -8.85 -20.85
C PRO A 65 1.17 -8.81 -20.87
N PHE A 66 0.57 -9.20 -22.00
CA PHE A 66 -0.88 -9.32 -22.12
C PHE A 66 -1.48 -10.33 -21.10
N MET A 67 -0.72 -11.33 -20.66
CA MET A 67 -1.14 -12.34 -19.69
C MET A 67 -1.06 -11.85 -18.22
N GLY A 68 -1.21 -10.53 -18.01
CA GLY A 68 -1.26 -9.94 -16.67
C GLY A 68 0.06 -9.36 -16.15
N LEU A 69 1.02 -9.02 -17.01
CA LEU A 69 2.25 -8.29 -16.61
C LEU A 69 2.19 -6.82 -17.06
N ALA A 70 1.01 -6.22 -17.02
CA ALA A 70 0.83 -4.82 -17.33
C ALA A 70 0.29 -4.08 -16.12
N SER A 71 0.98 -3.00 -15.74
CA SER A 71 0.46 -2.05 -14.76
C SER A 71 -0.70 -1.29 -15.40
N TRP A 72 -1.70 -0.90 -14.62
CA TRP A 72 -2.81 -0.11 -15.13
C TRP A 72 -3.34 0.86 -14.08
N ALA A 73 -3.95 1.94 -14.56
CA ALA A 73 -4.70 2.90 -13.77
C ALA A 73 -6.02 3.21 -14.49
N ALA A 74 -7.14 3.05 -13.79
CA ALA A 74 -8.48 3.27 -14.31
C ALA A 74 -9.14 4.40 -13.52
N PHE A 75 -9.66 5.38 -14.25
CA PHE A 75 -10.25 6.60 -13.74
C PHE A 75 -11.75 6.61 -14.04
N THR A 76 -12.53 7.04 -13.06
CA THR A 76 -13.96 7.32 -13.23
C THR A 76 -14.35 8.55 -12.42
N GLU A 77 -15.50 9.14 -12.71
CA GLU A 77 -16.02 10.27 -11.95
C GLU A 77 -16.43 9.83 -10.54
N ALA A 78 -16.03 10.60 -9.54
CA ALA A 78 -16.42 10.35 -8.15
C ALA A 78 -17.79 11.00 -7.86
N LYS A 79 -18.65 10.30 -7.11
CA LYS A 79 -20.01 10.78 -6.78
C LYS A 79 -20.03 12.13 -6.04
N MET A 80 -18.98 12.44 -5.29
CA MET A 80 -18.85 13.67 -4.51
C MET A 80 -18.07 14.78 -5.26
N GLY A 81 -17.84 14.60 -6.57
CA GLY A 81 -17.04 15.50 -7.40
C GLY A 81 -15.59 15.05 -7.53
N GLY A 82 -14.96 15.40 -8.66
CA GLY A 82 -13.62 14.92 -9.01
C GLY A 82 -13.64 13.52 -9.61
N ALA A 83 -12.55 12.78 -9.41
CA ALA A 83 -12.34 11.45 -9.95
C ALA A 83 -11.92 10.48 -8.84
N MET A 84 -12.20 9.20 -9.08
CA MET A 84 -11.61 8.07 -8.38
C MET A 84 -10.63 7.38 -9.33
N VAL A 85 -9.50 6.94 -8.80
CA VAL A 85 -8.58 6.04 -9.50
C VAL A 85 -8.46 4.73 -8.74
N MET A 86 -8.43 3.63 -9.48
CA MET A 86 -7.93 2.34 -9.00
C MET A 86 -6.85 1.87 -9.96
N GLY A 87 -5.89 1.10 -9.45
CA GLY A 87 -4.81 0.60 -10.28
C GLY A 87 -4.10 -0.59 -9.68
N ASP A 88 -3.31 -1.23 -10.53
CA ASP A 88 -2.38 -2.29 -10.18
C ASP A 88 -1.04 -1.94 -10.79
N THR A 89 0.03 -2.00 -10.00
CA THR A 89 1.40 -1.75 -10.46
C THR A 89 2.22 -3.03 -10.34
N VAL A 90 2.71 -3.50 -11.48
CA VAL A 90 3.54 -4.70 -11.62
C VAL A 90 4.99 -4.36 -11.33
N LEU A 91 5.54 -4.94 -10.27
CA LEU A 91 6.80 -4.54 -9.64
C LEU A 91 7.70 -5.75 -9.38
N PHE A 92 9.01 -5.52 -9.39
CA PHE A 92 10.00 -6.45 -8.84
C PHE A 92 10.34 -6.10 -7.39
N GLN A 93 10.97 -7.02 -6.67
CA GLN A 93 11.28 -6.89 -5.24
C GLN A 93 11.96 -5.56 -4.85
N ASP A 94 12.88 -5.07 -5.69
CA ASP A 94 13.62 -3.83 -5.50
C ASP A 94 12.87 -2.56 -5.95
N GLU A 95 11.73 -2.71 -6.63
CA GLU A 95 10.87 -1.62 -7.08
C GLU A 95 9.71 -1.36 -6.10
N VAL A 96 9.22 -2.40 -5.42
CA VAL A 96 8.00 -2.35 -4.57
C VAL A 96 8.04 -1.17 -3.60
N ASN A 97 9.08 -1.14 -2.76
CA ASN A 97 9.15 -0.22 -1.63
C ASN A 97 9.42 1.24 -2.04
N PRO A 98 10.32 1.52 -3.01
CA PRO A 98 10.43 2.85 -3.60
C PRO A 98 9.15 3.35 -4.28
N ALA A 99 8.48 2.50 -5.07
CA ALA A 99 7.23 2.87 -5.75
C ALA A 99 6.10 3.13 -4.73
N MET A 100 6.00 2.30 -3.70
CA MET A 100 5.05 2.45 -2.59
C MET A 100 5.23 3.79 -1.86
N SER A 101 6.47 4.16 -1.53
CA SER A 101 6.76 5.47 -0.91
C SER A 101 6.28 6.61 -1.81
N VAL A 102 6.58 6.57 -3.11
CA VAL A 102 6.12 7.59 -4.06
C VAL A 102 4.60 7.66 -4.12
N ALA A 103 3.90 6.52 -4.12
CA ALA A 103 2.44 6.50 -4.11
C ALA A 103 1.88 7.20 -2.86
N LEU A 104 2.34 6.79 -1.68
CA LEU A 104 1.89 7.30 -0.39
C LEU A 104 2.17 8.80 -0.20
N ASP A 105 3.35 9.26 -0.65
CA ASP A 105 3.78 10.67 -0.56
C ASP A 105 3.03 11.58 -1.53
N ASN A 106 2.43 11.02 -2.58
CA ASN A 106 1.65 11.75 -3.58
C ASN A 106 0.14 11.54 -3.42
N GLY A 107 -0.30 11.06 -2.25
CA GLY A 107 -1.71 11.01 -1.88
C GLY A 107 -2.49 9.83 -2.47
N LEU A 108 -1.81 8.83 -3.04
CA LEU A 108 -2.42 7.56 -3.36
C LEU A 108 -2.42 6.65 -2.12
N SER A 109 -3.46 5.84 -2.00
CA SER A 109 -3.55 4.72 -1.08
C SER A 109 -2.93 3.48 -1.71
N VAL A 110 -2.31 2.65 -0.89
CA VAL A 110 -1.83 1.31 -1.28
C VAL A 110 -2.70 0.30 -0.56
N THR A 111 -3.43 -0.51 -1.33
CA THR A 111 -4.56 -1.31 -0.81
C THR A 111 -4.24 -2.80 -0.70
N ALA A 112 -3.32 -3.30 -1.51
CA ALA A 112 -2.83 -4.68 -1.44
C ALA A 112 -1.42 -4.79 -2.04
N LEU A 113 -0.69 -5.84 -1.64
CA LEU A 113 0.61 -6.22 -2.17
C LEU A 113 0.72 -7.74 -2.10
N HIS A 114 0.87 -8.38 -3.25
CA HIS A 114 0.82 -9.83 -3.40
C HIS A 114 1.44 -10.27 -4.72
N ASN A 115 1.64 -11.58 -4.92
CA ASN A 115 2.02 -12.18 -6.20
C ASN A 115 0.82 -12.88 -6.85
N HIS A 116 0.81 -12.98 -8.18
CA HIS A 116 -0.22 -13.72 -8.93
C HIS A 116 0.23 -15.13 -9.33
N PHE A 117 1.54 -15.39 -9.36
CA PHE A 117 2.11 -16.59 -9.93
C PHE A 117 3.04 -17.29 -8.95
N PHE A 118 3.09 -18.62 -9.03
CA PHE A 118 4.19 -19.41 -8.48
C PHE A 118 5.23 -19.68 -9.58
N TYR A 119 6.48 -19.96 -9.21
CA TYR A 119 7.57 -20.26 -10.14
C TYR A 119 7.79 -19.18 -11.23
N ASP A 120 7.44 -17.95 -10.90
CA ASP A 120 7.84 -16.76 -11.64
C ASP A 120 9.33 -16.47 -11.44
N GLU A 121 10.02 -16.12 -12.51
CA GLU A 121 11.41 -15.68 -12.47
C GLU A 121 11.63 -14.53 -13.48
N PRO A 122 12.12 -13.36 -13.03
CA PRO A 122 12.30 -12.96 -11.63
C PRO A 122 10.95 -12.81 -10.90
N LYS A 123 10.97 -12.74 -9.56
CA LYS A 123 9.75 -12.59 -8.74
C LYS A 123 8.98 -11.31 -9.03
N VAL A 124 7.72 -11.46 -9.43
CA VAL A 124 6.79 -10.39 -9.79
C VAL A 124 5.75 -10.19 -8.69
N TYR A 125 5.56 -8.93 -8.33
CA TYR A 125 4.59 -8.49 -7.33
C TYR A 125 3.62 -7.48 -7.96
N PHE A 126 2.45 -7.41 -7.35
CA PHE A 126 1.32 -6.61 -7.78
C PHE A 126 0.90 -5.75 -6.60
N MET A 127 1.09 -4.44 -6.76
CA MET A 127 0.73 -3.44 -5.75
C MET A 127 -0.52 -2.71 -6.21
N HIS A 128 -1.62 -2.95 -5.52
CA HIS A 128 -2.87 -2.26 -5.78
C HIS A 128 -2.84 -0.87 -5.16
N ILE A 129 -3.34 0.09 -5.92
CA ILE A 129 -3.39 1.50 -5.55
C ILE A 129 -4.79 2.06 -5.76
N GLY A 130 -5.13 3.10 -5.01
CA GLY A 130 -6.36 3.84 -5.20
C GLY A 130 -6.24 5.29 -4.76
N GLY A 131 -7.26 6.08 -5.05
CA GLY A 131 -7.34 7.45 -4.57
C GLY A 131 -8.56 8.18 -5.11
N GLU A 132 -8.92 9.28 -4.44
CA GLU A 132 -9.97 10.19 -4.86
C GLU A 132 -9.42 11.63 -4.88
N GLY A 133 -9.93 12.46 -5.78
CA GLY A 133 -9.54 13.86 -5.93
C GLY A 133 -9.62 14.33 -7.38
N SER A 134 -9.00 15.47 -7.70
CA SER A 134 -8.94 15.93 -9.09
C SER A 134 -8.20 14.91 -9.98
N ALA A 135 -8.72 14.63 -11.17
CA ALA A 135 -8.11 13.71 -12.14
C ALA A 135 -6.64 14.07 -12.43
N GLU A 136 -6.29 15.35 -12.50
CA GLU A 136 -4.92 15.81 -12.75
C GLU A 136 -3.94 15.39 -11.64
N LYS A 137 -4.32 15.55 -10.36
CA LYS A 137 -3.49 15.13 -9.22
C LYS A 137 -3.29 13.62 -9.22
N LEU A 138 -4.37 12.86 -9.44
CA LEU A 138 -4.31 11.40 -9.49
C LEU A 138 -3.42 10.93 -10.65
N ALA A 139 -3.63 11.46 -11.86
CA ALA A 139 -2.79 11.17 -13.03
C ALA A 139 -1.32 11.51 -12.78
N THR A 140 -1.04 12.63 -12.11
CA THR A 140 0.32 13.05 -11.74
C THR A 140 0.95 12.07 -10.76
N ALA A 141 0.21 11.58 -9.77
CA ALA A 141 0.71 10.59 -8.82
C ALA A 141 1.03 9.25 -9.51
N ILE A 142 0.14 8.77 -10.39
CA ILE A 142 0.38 7.57 -11.22
C ILE A 142 1.64 7.72 -12.07
N HIS A 143 1.79 8.87 -12.74
CA HIS A 143 2.98 9.16 -13.55
C HIS A 143 4.26 9.07 -12.72
N LYS A 144 4.28 9.65 -11.50
CA LYS A 144 5.45 9.59 -10.61
C LYS A 144 5.78 8.17 -10.18
N VAL A 145 4.78 7.36 -9.82
CA VAL A 145 4.97 5.95 -9.44
C VAL A 145 5.62 5.17 -10.58
N TRP A 146 5.04 5.23 -11.79
CA TRP A 146 5.56 4.49 -12.94
C TRP A 146 6.92 5.03 -13.42
N ASN A 147 7.19 6.33 -13.28
CA ASN A 147 8.53 6.87 -13.56
C ASN A 147 9.57 6.40 -12.55
N LYS A 148 9.22 6.23 -11.26
CA LYS A 148 10.16 5.67 -10.28
C LYS A 148 10.55 4.24 -10.66
N VAL A 149 9.61 3.44 -11.17
CA VAL A 149 9.90 2.09 -11.69
C VAL A 149 10.88 2.17 -12.88
N LYS A 150 10.58 3.03 -13.87
CA LYS A 150 11.45 3.24 -15.03
C LYS A 150 12.85 3.72 -14.64
N GLU A 151 12.96 4.62 -13.68
CA GLU A 151 14.23 5.13 -13.13
C GLU A 151 15.06 3.99 -12.52
N ILE A 152 14.44 3.12 -11.72
CA ILE A 152 15.12 1.96 -11.11
C ILE A 152 15.64 1.01 -12.18
N ARG A 153 14.82 0.69 -13.20
CA ARG A 153 15.21 -0.19 -14.32
C ARG A 153 16.29 0.41 -15.20
N ALA A 154 16.24 1.71 -15.46
CA ALA A 154 17.29 2.41 -16.21
C ALA A 154 18.63 2.35 -15.46
N ALA A 155 18.62 2.49 -14.13
CA ALA A 155 19.82 2.40 -13.31
C ALA A 155 20.29 0.94 -13.08
N ASN A 156 19.37 -0.02 -13.00
CA ASN A 156 19.64 -1.44 -12.78
C ASN A 156 18.74 -2.27 -13.71
N PRO A 157 19.21 -2.66 -14.91
CA PRO A 157 18.36 -3.38 -15.87
C PRO A 157 17.80 -4.71 -15.32
N GLN A 158 18.58 -5.41 -14.49
CA GLN A 158 18.17 -6.68 -13.87
C GLN A 158 17.65 -6.45 -12.44
N PRO A 159 16.57 -7.13 -12.01
CA PRO A 159 16.07 -7.02 -10.63
C PRO A 159 17.10 -7.51 -9.62
N ARG A 160 17.20 -6.81 -8.48
CA ARG A 160 18.01 -7.27 -7.36
C ARG A 160 17.31 -8.41 -6.63
N THR A 161 18.11 -9.33 -6.11
CA THR A 161 17.63 -10.53 -5.40
C THR A 161 17.77 -10.43 -3.87
N THR A 162 18.21 -9.28 -3.36
CA THR A 162 18.43 -9.05 -1.92
C THR A 162 18.20 -7.59 -1.56
N PHE A 163 17.80 -7.34 -0.30
CA PHE A 163 17.77 -5.99 0.29
C PHE A 163 19.17 -5.36 0.44
N GLY A 164 20.24 -6.15 0.27
CA GLY A 164 21.63 -5.70 0.40
C GLY A 164 22.09 -5.58 1.87
N GLY A 165 23.17 -4.84 2.08
CA GLY A 165 23.81 -4.63 3.38
C GLY A 165 24.67 -5.80 3.85
N THR A 166 25.23 -5.69 5.05
CA THR A 166 26.07 -6.73 5.65
C THR A 166 25.27 -8.02 5.87
N PRO A 167 25.87 -9.20 5.64
CA PRO A 167 25.29 -10.47 6.06
C PRO A 167 25.03 -10.49 7.56
N LEU A 168 23.96 -11.14 7.98
CA LEU A 168 23.68 -11.32 9.41
C LEU A 168 24.65 -12.33 10.02
N PRO A 169 24.96 -12.22 11.33
CA PRO A 169 25.71 -13.25 12.03
C PRO A 169 24.91 -14.56 12.12
N ASP A 170 25.60 -15.70 12.16
CA ASP A 170 24.98 -17.03 12.26
C ASP A 170 24.19 -17.24 13.57
N LYS A 171 24.59 -16.54 14.65
CA LYS A 171 23.95 -16.59 15.96
C LYS A 171 23.37 -15.22 16.31
N SER A 172 22.15 -15.21 16.82
CA SER A 172 21.52 -13.97 17.30
C SER A 172 21.98 -13.62 18.71
N SER A 173 22.04 -12.32 19.00
CA SER A 173 22.49 -11.74 20.28
C SER A 173 21.80 -10.41 20.59
N ILE A 174 20.52 -10.28 20.22
CA ILE A 174 19.74 -9.05 20.37
C ILE A 174 19.52 -8.74 21.86
N ALA A 175 19.78 -7.50 22.27
CA ALA A 175 19.52 -7.05 23.63
C ALA A 175 18.01 -6.87 23.88
N ALA A 176 17.38 -7.92 24.43
CA ALA A 176 15.95 -7.94 24.74
C ALA A 176 15.48 -6.70 25.51
N LYS A 177 16.21 -6.28 26.55
CA LYS A 177 15.82 -5.13 27.38
C LYS A 177 15.70 -3.84 26.57
N THR A 178 16.58 -3.60 25.60
CA THR A 178 16.52 -2.43 24.72
C THR A 178 15.25 -2.43 23.87
N VAL A 179 14.92 -3.57 23.27
CA VAL A 179 13.71 -3.73 22.46
C VAL A 179 12.45 -3.55 23.33
N GLU A 180 12.42 -4.19 24.50
CA GLU A 180 11.31 -4.12 25.44
C GLU A 180 11.08 -2.70 25.97
N ASP A 181 12.14 -1.95 26.26
CA ASP A 181 12.04 -0.58 26.74
C ASP A 181 11.50 0.38 25.68
N ILE A 182 11.89 0.18 24.42
CA ILE A 182 11.40 1.00 23.30
C ILE A 182 9.93 0.68 22.99
N LEU A 183 9.58 -0.60 22.96
CA LEU A 183 8.22 -1.04 22.65
C LEU A 183 7.26 -0.97 23.84
N GLY A 184 7.78 -0.80 25.05
CA GLY A 184 7.01 -0.70 26.29
C GLY A 184 6.37 -2.03 26.72
N MET A 185 6.89 -3.16 26.27
CA MET A 185 6.33 -4.48 26.57
C MET A 185 7.38 -5.59 26.56
N LYS A 186 7.13 -6.61 27.38
CA LYS A 186 7.99 -7.79 27.50
C LYS A 186 7.90 -8.69 26.27
N GLY A 187 9.05 -9.19 25.84
CA GLY A 187 9.17 -10.10 24.71
C GLY A 187 9.50 -11.52 25.11
N GLN A 188 9.25 -12.45 24.20
CA GLN A 188 9.78 -13.81 24.27
C GLN A 188 11.22 -13.80 23.77
N VAL A 189 12.12 -14.48 24.47
CA VAL A 189 13.52 -14.61 24.07
C VAL A 189 13.81 -16.07 23.74
N ASN A 190 14.40 -16.32 22.57
CA ASN A 190 14.81 -17.66 22.15
C ASN A 190 16.08 -17.58 21.32
N ASN A 191 17.14 -18.29 21.72
CA ASN A 191 18.42 -18.34 20.99
C ASN A 191 18.98 -16.95 20.59
N GLY A 192 18.87 -15.98 21.49
CA GLY A 192 19.33 -14.59 21.27
C GLY A 192 18.44 -13.75 20.34
N MET A 193 17.30 -14.27 19.89
CA MET A 193 16.24 -13.50 19.23
C MET A 193 15.23 -13.00 20.24
N VAL A 194 14.50 -11.94 19.87
CA VAL A 194 13.47 -11.32 20.71
C VAL A 194 12.20 -11.19 19.90
N LYS A 195 11.08 -11.72 20.38
CA LYS A 195 9.77 -11.65 19.71
C LYS A 195 8.74 -10.95 20.59
N ILE A 196 8.03 -10.01 20.00
CA ILE A 196 6.94 -9.25 20.59
C ILE A 196 5.65 -9.64 19.88
N VAL A 197 4.57 -9.86 20.64
CA VAL A 197 3.25 -10.20 20.11
C VAL A 197 2.20 -9.34 20.79
N ILE A 198 1.42 -8.64 19.99
CA ILE A 198 0.37 -7.71 20.43
C ILE A 198 -0.96 -8.25 19.91
N GLY A 199 -1.78 -8.74 20.83
CA GLY A 199 -3.07 -9.32 20.51
C GLY A 199 -4.13 -8.28 20.20
N ARG A 200 -4.95 -8.57 19.18
CA ARG A 200 -6.25 -7.94 18.97
C ARG A 200 -7.34 -9.00 19.08
N THR A 201 -8.59 -8.58 19.06
CA THR A 201 -9.75 -9.48 19.04
C THR A 201 -10.67 -9.09 17.90
N ALA A 202 -11.23 -10.08 17.24
CA ALA A 202 -12.30 -9.91 16.27
C ALA A 202 -13.42 -10.91 16.59
N LYS A 203 -14.53 -10.78 15.89
CA LYS A 203 -15.66 -11.70 15.95
C LYS A 203 -15.81 -12.36 14.59
N MET A 204 -15.91 -13.68 14.55
CA MET A 204 -16.29 -14.41 13.34
C MET A 204 -17.60 -15.12 13.65
N MET A 205 -18.67 -14.74 12.93
CA MET A 205 -20.04 -15.11 13.30
C MET A 205 -20.35 -14.66 14.75
N ASP A 206 -20.68 -15.59 15.65
CA ASP A 206 -20.90 -15.34 17.08
C ASP A 206 -19.71 -15.69 17.98
N THR A 207 -18.56 -16.04 17.40
CA THR A 207 -17.39 -16.51 18.14
C THR A 207 -16.29 -15.45 18.20
N LYS A 208 -15.79 -15.17 19.40
CA LYS A 208 -14.63 -14.30 19.61
C LYS A 208 -13.35 -15.03 19.21
N VAL A 209 -12.56 -14.41 18.33
CA VAL A 209 -11.22 -14.86 17.92
C VAL A 209 -10.17 -13.86 18.43
N GLY A 210 -8.96 -14.35 18.73
CA GLY A 210 -7.93 -13.53 19.36
C GLY A 210 -6.51 -13.89 18.93
N LYS A 211 -5.52 -13.42 19.69
CA LYS A 211 -4.08 -13.51 19.34
C LYS A 211 -3.60 -14.92 18.96
N GLU A 212 -3.98 -15.95 19.72
CA GLU A 212 -3.54 -17.33 19.50
C GLU A 212 -4.22 -17.96 18.26
N MET A 213 -5.26 -17.30 17.74
CA MET A 213 -5.92 -17.64 16.48
C MET A 213 -5.44 -16.76 15.31
N GLY A 214 -4.32 -16.04 15.47
CA GLY A 214 -3.71 -15.24 14.40
C GLY A 214 -4.17 -13.78 14.31
N VAL A 215 -5.01 -13.29 15.23
CA VAL A 215 -5.41 -11.87 15.28
C VAL A 215 -4.40 -11.09 16.11
N ASN A 216 -3.19 -10.92 15.59
CA ASN A 216 -2.11 -10.24 16.29
C ASN A 216 -1.21 -9.45 15.34
N THR A 217 -0.52 -8.47 15.90
CA THR A 217 0.67 -7.83 15.33
C THR A 217 1.88 -8.45 16.02
N TRP A 218 2.91 -8.82 15.28
CA TRP A 218 4.16 -9.29 15.89
C TRP A 218 5.40 -8.68 15.24
N ALA A 219 6.49 -8.70 16.00
CA ALA A 219 7.82 -8.26 15.58
C ALA A 219 8.86 -9.23 16.17
N ALA A 220 9.66 -9.87 15.33
CA ALA A 220 10.79 -10.67 15.80
C ALA A 220 12.11 -10.07 15.32
N PHE A 221 13.06 -9.97 16.24
CA PHE A 221 14.38 -9.40 16.04
C PHE A 221 15.42 -10.49 16.09
N ALA A 222 16.32 -10.51 15.10
CA ALA A 222 17.43 -11.47 14.99
C ALA A 222 18.70 -10.78 14.48
N GLY A 223 19.86 -11.41 14.68
CA GLY A 223 21.18 -10.84 14.37
C GLY A 223 21.89 -10.25 15.59
N ALA A 224 22.64 -9.17 15.41
CA ALA A 224 23.32 -8.42 16.48
C ALA A 224 22.79 -6.99 16.57
N ASP A 225 22.96 -6.31 17.69
CA ASP A 225 22.34 -4.98 17.91
C ASP A 225 22.72 -3.90 16.88
N ASP A 226 23.91 -3.99 16.28
CA ASP A 226 24.39 -3.10 15.22
C ASP A 226 24.09 -3.59 13.79
N ASN A 227 23.71 -4.87 13.64
CA ASN A 227 23.39 -5.54 12.38
C ASN A 227 22.29 -6.58 12.62
N ALA A 228 21.07 -6.08 12.73
CA ALA A 228 19.86 -6.85 13.01
C ALA A 228 18.89 -6.83 11.83
N VAL A 229 17.92 -7.73 11.91
CA VAL A 229 16.66 -7.67 11.19
C VAL A 229 15.50 -7.52 12.15
N VAL A 230 14.40 -7.01 11.61
CA VAL A 230 13.07 -7.20 12.18
C VAL A 230 12.15 -7.73 11.08
N ASP A 231 11.46 -8.82 11.37
CA ASP A 231 10.35 -9.34 10.57
C ASP A 231 9.07 -9.36 11.39
N GLY A 232 7.93 -9.34 10.72
CA GLY A 232 6.66 -9.31 11.42
C GLY A 232 5.47 -9.06 10.53
N ASP A 233 4.32 -9.02 11.20
CA ASP A 233 3.09 -8.53 10.63
C ASP A 233 2.45 -7.44 11.51
N PHE A 234 1.60 -6.62 10.90
CA PHE A 234 0.66 -5.77 11.60
C PHE A 234 -0.75 -6.23 11.28
N ALA A 235 -1.57 -6.42 12.31
CA ALA A 235 -3.03 -6.53 12.22
C ALA A 235 -3.64 -5.14 12.43
N VAL A 236 -4.24 -4.58 11.39
CA VAL A 236 -4.75 -3.21 11.34
C VAL A 236 -6.22 -3.17 10.94
N LEU A 237 -6.93 -2.16 11.42
CA LEU A 237 -8.21 -1.78 10.83
C LEU A 237 -8.01 -1.13 9.46
N GLU A 238 -9.06 -1.03 8.65
CA GLU A 238 -9.00 -0.47 7.30
C GLU A 238 -8.40 0.95 7.28
N ASP A 239 -8.87 1.84 8.16
CA ASP A 239 -8.38 3.21 8.27
C ASP A 239 -6.95 3.33 8.85
N GLN A 240 -6.47 2.27 9.49
CA GLN A 240 -5.14 2.22 10.09
C GLN A 240 -4.06 1.79 9.09
N LEU A 241 -4.43 1.18 7.95
CA LEU A 241 -3.47 0.66 6.98
C LEU A 241 -2.55 1.77 6.44
N GLN A 242 -3.11 2.85 5.90
CA GLN A 242 -2.30 3.89 5.24
C GLN A 242 -1.34 4.61 6.21
N PRO A 243 -1.75 5.02 7.42
CA PRO A 243 -0.83 5.58 8.41
C PRO A 243 0.30 4.63 8.82
N VAL A 244 0.01 3.34 8.99
CA VAL A 244 1.02 2.33 9.33
C VAL A 244 2.03 2.16 8.20
N LEU A 245 1.56 2.01 6.95
CA LEU A 245 2.44 1.92 5.78
C LEU A 245 3.37 3.14 5.68
N LYS A 246 2.83 4.36 5.81
CA LYS A 246 3.63 5.60 5.80
C LYS A 246 4.67 5.62 6.91
N SER A 247 4.29 5.25 8.13
CA SER A 247 5.22 5.24 9.27
C SER A 247 6.35 4.22 9.09
N LEU A 248 6.03 3.01 8.63
CA LEU A 248 7.03 1.96 8.38
C LEU A 248 7.99 2.37 7.27
N ARG A 249 7.47 2.88 6.15
CA ARG A 249 8.32 3.37 5.04
C ARG A 249 9.23 4.53 5.46
N ASN A 250 8.74 5.47 6.26
CA ASN A 250 9.56 6.55 6.82
C ASN A 250 10.66 6.05 7.77
N GLY A 251 10.39 4.96 8.49
CA GLY A 251 11.38 4.27 9.33
C GLY A 251 12.36 3.37 8.56
N GLY A 252 12.31 3.37 7.22
CA GLY A 252 13.16 2.50 6.38
C GLY A 252 12.75 1.02 6.41
N ILE A 253 11.57 0.70 6.92
CA ILE A 253 11.04 -0.66 6.95
C ILE A 253 10.35 -0.99 5.63
N ASN A 254 10.67 -2.15 5.05
CA ASN A 254 10.10 -2.60 3.79
C ASN A 254 8.81 -3.36 4.02
N ILE A 255 7.80 -3.08 3.22
CA ILE A 255 6.55 -3.84 3.15
C ILE A 255 6.74 -4.95 2.13
N VAL A 256 6.33 -6.18 2.48
CA VAL A 256 6.54 -7.37 1.64
C VAL A 256 5.24 -8.05 1.22
N ALA A 257 4.14 -7.85 1.96
CA ALA A 257 2.80 -8.29 1.58
C ALA A 257 1.73 -7.44 2.27
N ILE A 258 0.55 -7.33 1.67
CA ILE A 258 -0.66 -6.76 2.27
C ILE A 258 -1.85 -7.62 1.84
N HIS A 259 -2.54 -8.24 2.80
CA HIS A 259 -3.62 -9.19 2.57
C HIS A 259 -4.54 -9.30 3.81
N HIS A 260 -5.44 -10.27 3.83
CA HIS A 260 -6.26 -10.59 5.00
C HIS A 260 -6.14 -12.08 5.33
N HIS A 261 -6.17 -12.44 6.61
CA HIS A 261 -6.14 -13.84 7.05
C HIS A 261 -7.54 -14.46 7.19
N MET A 262 -8.55 -13.63 7.46
CA MET A 262 -9.91 -14.07 7.75
C MET A 262 -10.90 -13.55 6.70
N THR A 263 -12.04 -14.22 6.60
CA THR A 263 -13.23 -13.74 5.88
C THR A 263 -14.39 -13.60 6.86
N HIS A 264 -15.21 -12.57 6.67
CA HIS A 264 -16.39 -12.28 7.50
C HIS A 264 -16.10 -12.00 8.99
N GLU A 265 -14.88 -11.56 9.31
CA GLU A 265 -14.55 -11.07 10.64
C GLU A 265 -15.05 -9.63 10.85
N GLU A 266 -15.45 -9.33 12.09
CA GLU A 266 -15.87 -7.99 12.52
C GLU A 266 -15.06 -7.54 13.76
N PRO A 267 -14.44 -6.35 13.75
CA PRO A 267 -14.26 -5.48 12.58
C PRO A 267 -13.36 -6.14 11.52
N ARG A 268 -13.41 -5.66 10.27
CA ARG A 268 -12.51 -6.12 9.19
C ARG A 268 -11.06 -5.89 9.60
N ILE A 269 -10.22 -6.91 9.48
CA ILE A 269 -8.79 -6.84 9.82
C ILE A 269 -7.97 -7.05 8.55
N LEU A 270 -7.12 -6.08 8.25
CA LEU A 270 -6.08 -6.20 7.23
C LEU A 270 -4.76 -6.56 7.90
N PHE A 271 -3.93 -7.27 7.16
CA PHE A 271 -2.61 -7.68 7.56
C PHE A 271 -1.59 -7.16 6.56
N LEU A 272 -0.48 -6.66 7.06
CA LEU A 272 0.70 -6.38 6.24
C LEU A 272 1.91 -7.05 6.86
N HIS A 273 2.77 -7.60 6.01
CA HIS A 273 4.04 -8.20 6.42
C HIS A 273 5.17 -7.24 6.07
N TYR A 274 6.20 -7.22 6.90
CA TYR A 274 7.30 -6.29 6.75
C TYR A 274 8.66 -6.91 7.07
N TRP A 275 9.71 -6.26 6.57
CA TRP A 275 11.10 -6.63 6.78
C TRP A 275 11.99 -5.39 6.90
N GLY A 276 12.75 -5.29 7.97
CA GLY A 276 13.73 -4.23 8.21
C GLY A 276 15.13 -4.80 8.41
N LYS A 277 16.16 -4.04 8.01
CA LYS A 277 17.58 -4.31 8.32
C LYS A 277 18.21 -3.07 8.92
N GLY A 278 19.02 -3.22 9.96
CA GLY A 278 19.69 -2.10 10.61
C GLY A 278 19.98 -2.36 12.09
N LYS A 279 20.18 -1.30 12.88
CA LYS A 279 20.38 -1.45 14.32
C LYS A 279 19.08 -1.87 14.99
N SER A 280 19.14 -2.82 15.93
CA SER A 280 17.96 -3.34 16.63
C SER A 280 17.12 -2.22 17.27
N SER A 281 17.78 -1.23 17.86
CA SER A 281 17.10 -0.08 18.48
C SER A 281 16.42 0.86 17.49
N ASP A 282 16.97 1.06 16.28
CA ASP A 282 16.33 1.88 15.24
C ASP A 282 15.12 1.16 14.65
N LEU A 283 15.26 -0.15 14.42
CA LEU A 283 14.17 -1.01 13.98
C LEU A 283 13.02 -1.03 15.00
N ALA A 284 13.33 -1.18 16.30
CA ALA A 284 12.33 -1.14 17.35
C ALA A 284 11.61 0.22 17.42
N ARG A 285 12.33 1.34 17.23
CA ARG A 285 11.72 2.68 17.16
C ARG A 285 10.81 2.85 15.96
N ALA A 286 11.18 2.33 14.79
CA ALA A 286 10.35 2.39 13.60
C ALA A 286 9.05 1.58 13.78
N VAL A 287 9.13 0.38 14.35
CA VAL A 287 7.95 -0.44 14.70
C VAL A 287 7.09 0.28 15.73
N LYS A 288 7.69 0.86 16.78
CA LYS A 288 6.96 1.64 17.79
C LYS A 288 6.19 2.82 17.18
N ALA A 289 6.83 3.59 16.30
CA ALA A 289 6.18 4.71 15.62
C ALA A 289 4.97 4.26 14.80
N ALA A 290 5.07 3.10 14.12
CA ALA A 290 3.96 2.52 13.38
C ALA A 290 2.84 1.95 14.28
N LEU A 291 3.18 1.43 15.47
CA LEU A 291 2.18 1.06 16.48
C LEU A 291 1.40 2.28 16.97
N ASP A 292 2.09 3.41 17.17
CA ASP A 292 1.48 4.63 17.69
C ASP A 292 0.47 5.27 16.73
N THR A 293 0.58 5.02 15.42
CA THR A 293 -0.43 5.50 14.46
C THR A 293 -1.78 4.82 14.60
N GLN A 294 -1.86 3.67 15.27
CA GLN A 294 -3.10 2.92 15.49
C GLN A 294 -3.85 3.34 16.76
N THR A 295 -3.28 4.25 17.56
CA THR A 295 -3.86 4.71 18.84
C THR A 295 -4.73 5.96 18.72
N LYS A 296 -5.00 6.40 17.49
CA LYS A 296 -5.86 7.55 17.18
C LYS A 296 -7.27 7.13 16.82
#